data_AF-A0A831NYU3-F1
#
_entry.id   AF-A0A831NYU3-F1
#
_cell.length_a   1.000
_cell.length_b   1.000
_cell.length_c   1.000
_cell.angle_alpha   90.00
_cell.angle_beta   90.00
_cell.angle_gamma   90.00
#
_symmetry.space_group_name_H-M   'P 1'
#
loop_
_entity.id
_entity.type
_entity.pdbx_description
1 polymer ?
#
loop_
_entity_poly.entity_id
_entity_poly.type
_entity_poly.pdbx_seq_one_letter_code
_entity_poly.pdbx_strand_id
1 'polypeptide(L)'
;MAKSIDKLIINSPHEEPKQHWFYERENRDFYIKEGRRPAGYVMATPNSKVFDDPGIFVEIDTVNQIRPRVKAWREAGYPGVTGITKRLLDHWQDPEERKDRRFFFCQLEAIETIIWLSEAPAADKVGIDIKGDGGEIERWCSKMATGSGKTIIMAMIIAWNFLNKVTNPTDARFSKYALVVAPGLTVKSRLQVLYPTNENNYYEEFNIVPASLMDKLRLGKIAIHNWHTLAWDTQDKIDTKIEKGY
;
A
#
# COMPACT_ATOMS: atom_id res chain seq x y z
N MET A 1 30.65 19.68 -19.15
CA MET A 1 30.42 18.22 -19.31
C MET A 1 29.56 17.80 -18.15
N ALA A 2 28.44 17.11 -18.38
CA ALA A 2 27.64 16.55 -17.30
C ALA A 2 28.52 15.62 -16.45
N LYS A 3 28.50 15.77 -15.12
CA LYS A 3 29.24 14.87 -14.23
C LYS A 3 28.73 13.43 -14.45
N SER A 4 29.64 12.46 -14.58
CA SER A 4 29.22 11.06 -14.64
C SER A 4 28.51 10.68 -13.34
N ILE A 5 27.34 10.04 -13.46
CA ILE A 5 26.64 9.52 -12.29
C ILE A 5 27.27 8.17 -11.94
N ASP A 6 28.12 8.16 -10.91
CA ASP A 6 28.85 6.96 -10.51
C ASP A 6 27.98 5.97 -9.72
N LYS A 7 26.90 6.45 -9.07
CA LYS A 7 26.01 5.61 -8.26
C LYS A 7 24.55 6.07 -8.35
N LEU A 8 23.70 5.25 -8.99
CA LEU A 8 22.27 5.55 -9.11
C LEU A 8 21.50 5.34 -7.79
N ILE A 9 21.87 4.32 -7.01
CA ILE A 9 21.20 3.97 -5.75
C ILE A 9 21.88 4.68 -4.58
N ILE A 10 21.25 5.71 -4.05
CA ILE A 10 21.81 6.57 -3.00
C ILE A 10 21.11 6.45 -1.63
N ASN A 11 20.09 5.59 -1.50
CA ASN A 11 19.40 5.34 -0.23
C ASN A 11 19.29 3.84 0.07
N SER A 12 19.20 3.50 1.35
CA SER A 12 18.76 2.18 1.80
C SER A 12 17.28 1.96 1.47
N PRO A 13 16.85 0.76 1.05
CA PRO A 13 15.43 0.45 0.87
C PRO A 13 14.67 0.26 2.20
N HIS A 14 15.38 0.15 3.32
CA HIS A 14 14.81 -0.14 4.64
C HIS A 14 14.69 1.08 5.55
N GLU A 15 15.18 2.25 5.12
CA GLU A 15 15.12 3.49 5.88
C GLU A 15 14.35 4.56 5.09
N GLU A 16 13.88 5.59 5.79
CA GLU A 16 13.34 6.78 5.13
C GLU A 16 14.43 7.39 4.22
N PRO A 17 14.14 7.71 2.94
CA PRO A 17 15.12 8.30 2.06
C PRO A 17 15.63 9.64 2.60
N LYS A 18 16.95 9.77 2.72
CA LYS A 18 17.62 10.96 3.25
C LYS A 18 18.12 11.88 2.14
N GLN A 19 18.21 11.39 0.91
CA GLN A 19 18.72 12.13 -0.24
C GLN A 19 17.95 11.76 -1.51
N HIS A 20 18.01 12.60 -2.54
CA HIS A 20 17.47 12.26 -3.86
C HIS A 20 18.22 12.94 -5.00
N TRP A 21 18.20 12.31 -6.17
CA TRP A 21 18.64 12.95 -7.41
C TRP A 21 17.64 14.04 -7.81
N PHE A 22 18.14 15.27 -7.92
CA PHE A 22 17.44 16.43 -8.42
C PHE A 22 17.97 16.77 -9.81
N TYR A 23 17.05 17.02 -10.73
CA TYR A 23 17.40 17.43 -12.09
C TYR A 23 17.31 18.96 -12.21
N GLU A 24 18.42 19.58 -12.58
CA GLU A 24 18.50 21.02 -12.82
C GLU A 24 18.36 21.31 -14.32
N ARG A 25 17.26 21.99 -14.67
CA ARG A 25 16.91 22.22 -16.07
C ARG A 25 17.86 23.16 -16.79
N GLU A 26 18.36 24.18 -16.11
CA GLU A 26 19.22 25.22 -16.69
C GLU A 26 20.52 24.62 -17.22
N ASN A 27 21.14 23.76 -16.42
CA ASN A 27 22.42 23.12 -16.73
C ASN A 27 22.27 21.70 -17.30
N ARG A 28 21.05 21.18 -17.36
CA ARG A 28 20.71 19.79 -17.73
C ARG A 28 21.53 18.75 -16.96
N ASP A 29 21.78 19.03 -15.69
CA ASP A 29 22.63 18.22 -14.82
C ASP A 29 21.82 17.60 -13.68
N PHE A 30 22.36 16.53 -13.11
CA PHE A 30 21.80 15.88 -11.93
C PHE A 30 22.71 16.09 -10.74
N TYR A 31 22.14 16.48 -9.61
CA TYR A 31 22.87 16.53 -8.34
C TYR A 31 22.03 15.95 -7.21
N ILE A 32 22.72 15.53 -6.15
CA ILE A 32 22.08 14.98 -4.97
C ILE A 32 21.62 16.15 -4.09
N LYS A 33 20.33 16.17 -3.76
CA LYS A 33 19.77 17.04 -2.70
C LYS A 33 19.54 16.25 -1.43
N GLU A 34 19.78 16.90 -0.30
CA GLU A 34 19.37 16.43 1.01
C GLU A 34 17.85 16.40 1.14
N GLY A 35 17.36 15.48 1.96
CA GLY A 35 15.96 15.20 2.18
C GLY A 35 15.33 14.23 1.19
N ARG A 36 14.15 13.77 1.55
CA ARG A 36 13.31 12.92 0.72
C ARG A 36 12.72 13.72 -0.43
N ARG A 37 12.72 13.14 -1.65
CA ARG A 37 12.08 13.76 -2.81
C ARG A 37 10.59 14.05 -2.53
N PRO A 38 10.11 15.28 -2.81
CA PRO A 38 8.68 15.59 -2.78
C PRO A 38 7.88 14.57 -3.59
N ALA A 39 6.68 14.23 -3.12
CA ALA A 39 5.73 13.47 -3.90
C ALA A 39 5.30 14.32 -5.09
N GLY A 40 5.31 13.72 -6.28
CA GLY A 40 4.98 14.42 -7.52
C GLY A 40 5.07 13.51 -8.73
N TYR A 41 4.73 14.07 -9.87
CA TYR A 41 4.84 13.44 -11.18
C TYR A 41 5.39 14.44 -12.20
N VAL A 42 5.94 13.92 -13.29
CA VAL A 42 6.46 14.75 -14.38
C VAL A 42 5.41 14.74 -15.50
N MET A 43 4.97 15.93 -15.92
CA MET A 43 4.16 16.13 -17.12
C MET A 43 5.06 16.62 -18.26
N ALA A 44 4.69 16.34 -19.51
CA ALA A 44 5.37 16.97 -20.65
C ALA A 44 5.18 18.50 -20.60
N THR A 45 6.20 19.24 -21.03
CA THR A 45 6.11 20.69 -21.17
C THR A 45 5.11 21.02 -22.29
N PRO A 46 4.06 21.83 -22.02
CA PRO A 46 3.09 22.18 -23.06
C PRO A 46 3.77 22.77 -24.30
N ASN A 47 3.38 22.29 -25.48
CA ASN A 47 3.92 22.69 -26.79
C ASN A 47 5.40 22.35 -27.07
N SER A 48 6.05 21.58 -26.20
CA SER A 48 7.40 21.08 -26.47
C SER A 48 7.37 20.05 -27.61
N LYS A 49 8.18 20.29 -28.65
CA LYS A 49 8.42 19.34 -29.75
C LYS A 49 9.80 18.69 -29.68
N VAL A 50 10.57 18.98 -28.62
CA VAL A 50 11.92 18.46 -28.45
C VAL A 50 11.86 17.05 -27.87
N PHE A 51 12.68 16.14 -28.42
CA PHE A 51 12.74 14.75 -27.98
C PHE A 51 13.28 14.60 -26.55
N ASP A 52 14.07 15.57 -26.07
CA ASP A 52 14.73 15.59 -24.77
C ASP A 52 14.03 16.51 -23.75
N ASP A 53 12.71 16.70 -23.86
CA ASP A 53 11.95 17.50 -22.89
C ASP A 53 12.06 16.90 -21.47
N PRO A 54 12.62 17.65 -20.49
CA PRO A 54 12.73 17.16 -19.12
C PRO A 54 11.38 17.12 -18.39
N GLY A 55 10.36 17.76 -18.96
CA GLY A 55 9.02 17.85 -18.40
C GLY A 55 8.92 18.76 -17.18
N ILE A 56 7.68 19.00 -16.75
CA ILE A 56 7.30 19.80 -15.60
C ILE A 56 7.00 18.89 -14.42
N PHE A 57 7.81 18.99 -13.36
CA PHE A 57 7.51 18.33 -12.10
C PHE A 57 6.37 19.06 -11.40
N VAL A 58 5.31 18.31 -11.10
CA VAL A 58 4.13 18.79 -10.36
C VAL A 58 4.03 18.01 -9.07
N GLU A 59 4.04 18.74 -7.96
CA GLU A 59 3.94 18.17 -6.63
C GLU A 59 2.52 17.68 -6.33
N ILE A 60 2.45 16.70 -5.44
CA ILE A 60 1.20 16.23 -4.85
C ILE A 60 1.19 16.72 -3.41
N ASP A 61 0.74 17.96 -3.23
CA ASP A 61 0.78 18.69 -1.96
C ASP A 61 0.16 17.90 -0.81
N THR A 62 -0.99 17.28 -1.04
CA THR A 62 -1.69 16.46 -0.03
C THR A 62 -0.81 15.32 0.49
N VAL A 63 -0.03 14.65 -0.37
CA VAL A 63 0.89 13.59 0.07
C VAL A 63 2.06 14.18 0.85
N ASN A 64 2.57 15.33 0.42
CA ASN A 64 3.64 16.04 1.13
C ASN A 64 3.19 16.56 2.51
N GLN A 65 1.88 16.83 2.69
CA GLN A 65 1.29 17.16 3.98
C GLN A 65 1.02 15.92 4.86
N ILE A 66 0.63 14.78 4.28
CA ILE A 66 0.33 13.53 5.02
C ILE A 66 1.60 12.89 5.59
N ARG A 67 2.69 12.81 4.80
CA ARG A 67 3.94 12.15 5.21
C ARG A 67 4.47 12.58 6.59
N PRO A 68 4.67 13.89 6.88
CA PRO A 68 5.16 14.32 8.19
C PRO A 68 4.16 14.02 9.33
N ARG A 69 2.86 13.99 9.04
CA ARG A 69 1.83 13.66 10.04
C ARG A 69 1.80 12.18 10.38
N VAL A 70 1.91 11.29 9.38
CA VAL A 70 2.06 9.85 9.60
C VAL A 70 3.33 9.57 10.39
N LYS A 71 4.44 10.27 10.08
CA LYS A 71 5.68 10.19 10.85
C LYS A 71 5.49 10.62 12.30
N ALA A 72 4.89 11.78 12.56
CA ALA A 72 4.64 12.25 13.91
C ALA A 72 3.71 11.30 14.70
N TRP A 73 2.68 10.77 14.05
CA TRP A 73 1.77 9.78 14.64
C TRP A 73 2.48 8.46 14.98
N ARG A 74 3.38 8.00 14.12
CA ARG A 74 4.26 6.85 14.37
C ARG A 74 5.15 7.10 15.58
N GLU A 75 5.84 8.24 15.61
CA GLU A 75 6.77 8.62 16.69
C GLU A 75 6.06 8.81 18.03
N ALA A 76 4.78 9.22 18.02
CA ALA A 76 3.91 9.29 19.18
C ALA A 76 3.39 7.91 19.66
N GLY A 77 3.78 6.81 19.00
CA GLY A 77 3.41 5.46 19.40
C GLY A 77 2.06 4.98 18.89
N TYR A 78 1.55 5.57 17.79
CA TYR A 78 0.29 5.20 17.13
C TYR A 78 -0.98 5.47 17.97
N PRO A 79 -1.21 6.70 18.44
CA PRO A 79 -2.43 7.01 19.20
C PRO A 79 -3.70 6.68 18.39
N GLY A 80 -4.73 6.18 19.08
CA GLY A 80 -6.05 5.89 18.51
C GLY A 80 -6.24 4.51 17.87
N VAL A 81 -5.16 3.74 17.64
CA VAL A 81 -5.27 2.39 17.06
C VAL A 81 -5.82 1.38 18.05
N THR A 82 -6.42 0.30 17.55
CA THR A 82 -6.79 -0.85 18.41
C THR A 82 -5.54 -1.57 18.96
N GLY A 83 -5.74 -2.37 20.02
CA GLY A 83 -4.67 -3.23 20.54
C GLY A 83 -4.14 -4.26 19.53
N ILE A 84 -4.97 -4.74 18.59
CA ILE A 84 -4.53 -5.66 17.53
C ILE A 84 -3.68 -4.91 16.51
N THR A 85 -4.11 -3.72 16.10
CA THR A 85 -3.35 -2.89 15.17
C THR A 85 -2.00 -2.52 15.77
N LYS A 86 -1.94 -2.11 17.03
CA LYS A 86 -0.69 -1.81 17.74
C LYS A 86 0.25 -3.03 17.74
N ARG A 87 -0.28 -4.20 18.10
CA ARG A 87 0.50 -5.46 18.11
C ARG A 87 1.06 -5.83 16.74
N LEU A 88 0.32 -5.60 15.65
CA LEU A 88 0.81 -5.82 14.30
C LEU A 88 1.91 -4.81 13.91
N LEU A 89 1.71 -3.53 14.21
CA LEU A 89 2.69 -2.47 13.94
C LEU A 89 4.02 -2.70 14.67
N ASP A 90 3.94 -3.14 15.92
CA ASP A 90 5.12 -3.50 16.73
C ASP A 90 5.81 -4.74 16.13
N HIS A 91 5.05 -5.79 15.78
CA HIS A 91 5.58 -7.01 15.15
C HIS A 91 6.30 -6.75 13.81
N TRP A 92 5.78 -5.84 12.98
CA TRP A 92 6.38 -5.53 11.68
C TRP A 92 7.69 -4.76 11.78
N GLN A 93 7.94 -4.10 12.92
CA GLN A 93 9.15 -3.31 13.17
C GLN A 93 10.12 -3.98 14.14
N ASP A 94 9.71 -5.05 14.81
CA ASP A 94 10.55 -5.78 15.75
C ASP A 94 11.82 -6.32 15.07
N PRO A 95 13.02 -5.83 15.45
CA PRO A 95 14.28 -6.29 14.87
C PRO A 95 14.49 -7.81 15.00
N GLU A 96 13.98 -8.44 16.06
CA GLU A 96 14.12 -9.87 16.29
C GLU A 96 13.29 -10.68 15.29
N GLU A 97 12.06 -10.24 15.04
CA GLU A 97 11.18 -10.83 14.04
C GLU A 97 11.62 -10.55 12.59
N ARG A 98 12.45 -9.50 12.40
CA ARG A 98 12.94 -9.04 11.09
C ARG A 98 14.40 -9.44 10.78
N LYS A 99 15.02 -10.33 11.56
CA LYS A 99 16.43 -10.77 11.35
C LYS A 99 16.72 -11.24 9.92
N ASP A 100 15.83 -12.06 9.37
CA ASP A 100 16.05 -12.66 8.04
C ASP A 100 15.44 -11.84 6.90
N ARG A 101 14.34 -11.13 7.17
CA ARG A 101 13.53 -10.42 6.15
C ARG A 101 12.94 -9.13 6.69
N ARG A 102 13.69 -8.04 6.53
CA ARG A 102 13.20 -6.68 6.82
C ARG A 102 12.23 -6.21 5.74
N PHE A 103 11.11 -5.61 6.16
CA PHE A 103 10.25 -4.88 5.22
C PHE A 103 10.98 -3.66 4.66
N PHE A 104 10.59 -3.27 3.44
CA PHE A 104 11.04 -2.00 2.88
C PHE A 104 10.32 -0.84 3.57
N PHE A 105 10.99 0.30 3.68
CA PHE A 105 10.39 1.50 4.24
C PHE A 105 9.11 1.88 3.50
N CYS A 106 9.09 1.78 2.17
CA CYS A 106 7.92 2.09 1.37
C CYS A 106 6.75 1.12 1.59
N GLN A 107 7.02 -0.09 2.10
CA GLN A 107 5.98 -1.04 2.47
C GLN A 107 5.35 -0.61 3.80
N LEU A 108 6.19 -0.39 4.83
CA LEU A 108 5.74 0.06 6.15
C LEU A 108 4.97 1.38 6.06
N GLU A 109 5.49 2.35 5.33
CA GLU A 109 4.82 3.63 5.15
C GLU A 109 3.46 3.49 4.44
N ALA A 110 3.36 2.61 3.44
CA ALA A 110 2.11 2.42 2.72
C ALA A 110 1.01 1.85 3.63
N ILE A 111 1.32 0.81 4.42
CA ILE A 111 0.34 0.24 5.35
C ILE A 111 0.02 1.20 6.50
N GLU A 112 1.02 1.87 7.08
CA GLU A 112 0.80 2.84 8.15
C GLU A 112 -0.03 4.03 7.70
N THR A 113 0.14 4.52 6.47
CA THR A 113 -0.67 5.61 5.95
C THR A 113 -2.13 5.18 5.82
N ILE A 114 -2.40 3.96 5.35
CA ILE A 114 -3.76 3.40 5.27
C ILE A 114 -4.37 3.24 6.67
N ILE A 115 -3.60 2.74 7.63
CA ILE A 115 -4.04 2.62 9.03
C ILE A 115 -4.30 4.01 9.63
N TRP A 116 -3.42 4.98 9.40
CA TRP A 116 -3.57 6.34 9.89
C TRP A 116 -4.86 7.00 9.36
N LEU A 117 -5.15 6.86 8.06
CA LEU A 117 -6.39 7.35 7.46
C LEU A 117 -7.63 6.75 8.15
N SER A 118 -7.59 5.47 8.52
CA SER A 118 -8.71 4.74 9.12
C SER A 118 -8.86 4.92 10.63
N GLU A 119 -7.77 4.81 11.39
CA GLU A 119 -7.80 4.69 12.86
C GLU A 119 -7.27 5.91 13.61
N ALA A 120 -6.46 6.77 12.99
CA ALA A 120 -5.90 7.91 13.72
C ALA A 120 -7.01 8.90 14.12
N PRO A 121 -6.82 9.63 15.24
CA PRO A 121 -7.74 10.67 15.70
C PRO A 121 -8.09 11.66 14.59
N ALA A 122 -9.35 12.12 14.57
CA ALA A 122 -9.79 13.10 13.58
C ALA A 122 -8.95 14.40 13.62
N ALA A 123 -8.46 14.78 14.81
CA ALA A 123 -7.58 15.93 15.02
C ALA A 123 -6.30 15.87 14.17
N ASP A 124 -5.71 14.69 14.02
CA ASP A 124 -4.47 14.50 13.25
C ASP A 124 -4.70 14.72 11.74
N LYS A 125 -5.95 14.51 11.30
CA LYS A 125 -6.37 14.59 9.89
C LYS A 125 -6.94 15.96 9.51
N VAL A 126 -7.03 16.91 10.45
CA VAL A 126 -7.60 18.25 10.18
C VAL A 126 -6.83 18.96 9.05
N GLY A 127 -7.57 19.47 8.07
CA GLY A 127 -7.01 20.16 6.90
C GLY A 127 -6.48 19.23 5.81
N ILE A 128 -6.60 17.90 5.96
CA ILE A 128 -6.37 16.94 4.87
C ILE A 128 -7.71 16.64 4.21
N ASP A 129 -7.95 17.26 3.05
CA ASP A 129 -9.11 16.98 2.20
C ASP A 129 -8.68 16.09 1.03
N ILE A 130 -9.04 14.80 1.07
CA ILE A 130 -8.82 13.86 -0.03
C ILE A 130 -10.14 13.66 -0.74
N LYS A 131 -10.26 14.25 -1.93
CA LYS A 131 -11.46 14.13 -2.75
C LYS A 131 -11.63 12.68 -3.20
N GLY A 132 -12.78 12.10 -2.87
CA GLY A 132 -13.20 10.80 -3.39
C GLY A 132 -13.57 10.87 -4.88
N ASP A 133 -13.96 9.73 -5.43
CA ASP A 133 -14.44 9.59 -6.81
C ASP A 133 -15.96 9.82 -6.94
N GLY A 134 -16.62 10.26 -5.87
CA GLY A 134 -18.07 10.45 -5.80
C GLY A 134 -18.87 9.16 -5.60
N GLY A 135 -18.21 8.02 -5.41
CA GLY A 135 -18.88 6.75 -5.12
C GLY A 135 -19.35 6.61 -3.68
N GLU A 136 -20.28 5.67 -3.45
CA GLU A 136 -20.83 5.36 -2.11
C GLU A 136 -19.83 4.69 -1.17
N ILE A 137 -18.73 4.17 -1.71
CA ILE A 137 -17.69 3.48 -0.96
C ILE A 137 -16.40 4.28 -1.09
N GLU A 138 -15.76 4.52 0.04
CA GLU A 138 -14.44 5.13 0.11
C GLU A 138 -13.39 4.23 -0.58
N ARG A 139 -12.59 4.82 -1.46
CA ARG A 139 -11.56 4.11 -2.22
C ARG A 139 -10.20 4.74 -2.00
N TRP A 140 -9.31 3.95 -1.43
CA TRP A 140 -7.91 4.33 -1.26
C TRP A 140 -7.03 3.78 -2.38
N CYS A 141 -6.21 4.64 -2.98
CA CYS A 141 -5.25 4.27 -4.01
C CYS A 141 -3.82 4.39 -3.48
N SER A 142 -3.14 3.25 -3.35
CA SER A 142 -1.71 3.22 -3.01
C SER A 142 -0.87 3.06 -4.28
N LYS A 143 -0.24 4.16 -4.73
CA LYS A 143 0.65 4.16 -5.89
C LYS A 143 2.03 3.63 -5.49
N MET A 144 2.37 2.44 -5.96
CA MET A 144 3.64 1.77 -5.64
C MET A 144 4.38 1.31 -6.90
N ALA A 145 5.71 1.35 -6.86
CA ALA A 145 6.57 0.90 -7.95
C ALA A 145 6.42 -0.62 -8.22
N THR A 146 6.83 -1.06 -9.41
CA THR A 146 7.00 -2.49 -9.68
C THR A 146 8.18 -3.02 -8.86
N GLY A 147 8.02 -4.21 -8.27
CA GLY A 147 9.04 -4.80 -7.39
C GLY A 147 9.03 -4.31 -5.93
N SER A 148 8.22 -3.30 -5.57
CA SER A 148 8.17 -2.81 -4.18
C SER A 148 7.39 -3.69 -3.21
N GLY A 149 6.83 -4.83 -3.65
CA GLY A 149 6.07 -5.76 -2.80
C GLY A 149 4.60 -5.41 -2.58
N LYS A 150 3.86 -5.03 -3.63
CA LYS A 150 2.41 -4.75 -3.55
C LYS A 150 1.60 -5.89 -2.89
N THR A 151 1.93 -7.15 -3.20
CA THR A 151 1.23 -8.31 -2.62
C THR A 151 1.48 -8.46 -1.12
N ILE A 152 2.66 -8.06 -0.61
CA ILE A 152 2.94 -8.02 0.83
C ILE A 152 1.98 -7.03 1.50
N ILE A 153 1.79 -5.84 0.92
CA ILE A 153 0.84 -4.85 1.43
C ILE A 153 -0.60 -5.36 1.40
N MET A 154 -1.00 -6.08 0.36
CA MET A 154 -2.32 -6.73 0.34
C MET A 154 -2.49 -7.71 1.52
N ALA A 155 -1.48 -8.54 1.79
CA ALA A 155 -1.51 -9.46 2.93
C ALA A 155 -1.53 -8.70 4.27
N MET A 156 -0.76 -7.62 4.43
CA MET A 156 -0.79 -6.78 5.63
C MET A 156 -2.17 -6.14 5.86
N ILE A 157 -2.81 -5.60 4.81
CA ILE A 157 -4.16 -5.04 4.87
C ILE A 157 -5.18 -6.11 5.28
N ILE A 158 -5.10 -7.31 4.69
CA ILE A 158 -6.00 -8.42 5.01
C ILE A 158 -5.82 -8.86 6.46
N ALA A 159 -4.57 -9.06 6.90
CA ALA A 159 -4.27 -9.43 8.28
C ALA A 159 -4.78 -8.39 9.28
N TRP A 160 -4.51 -7.12 9.04
CA TRP A 160 -4.98 -6.00 9.85
C TRP A 160 -6.51 -5.99 9.97
N ASN A 161 -7.24 -6.12 8.85
CA ASN A 161 -8.70 -6.12 8.86
C ASN A 161 -9.28 -7.37 9.54
N PHE A 162 -8.79 -8.55 9.17
CA PHE A 162 -9.37 -9.82 9.64
C PHE A 162 -9.17 -9.98 11.13
N LEU A 163 -7.96 -9.73 11.63
CA LEU A 163 -7.64 -9.91 13.04
C LEU A 163 -8.39 -8.91 13.93
N ASN A 164 -8.54 -7.67 13.47
CA ASN A 164 -9.36 -6.68 14.16
C ASN A 164 -10.83 -7.10 14.20
N LYS A 165 -11.42 -7.47 13.06
CA LYS A 165 -12.83 -7.86 12.98
C LYS A 165 -13.15 -9.12 13.78
N VAL A 166 -12.25 -10.11 13.77
CA VAL A 166 -12.39 -11.34 14.57
C VAL A 166 -12.28 -11.05 16.06
N THR A 167 -11.39 -10.12 16.45
CA THR A 167 -11.20 -9.78 17.87
C THR A 167 -12.32 -8.88 18.40
N ASN A 168 -12.85 -7.98 17.57
CA ASN A 168 -13.99 -7.12 17.90
C ASN A 168 -15.07 -7.16 16.80
N PRO A 169 -16.03 -8.10 16.87
CA PRO A 169 -17.04 -8.29 15.82
C PRO A 169 -17.97 -7.10 15.59
N THR A 170 -18.17 -6.24 16.59
CA THR A 170 -19.07 -5.08 16.50
C THR A 170 -18.44 -3.86 15.84
N ASP A 171 -17.11 -3.83 15.68
CA ASP A 171 -16.42 -2.72 15.02
C ASP A 171 -16.70 -2.73 13.51
N ALA A 172 -17.45 -1.73 13.03
CA ALA A 172 -17.86 -1.63 11.64
C ALA A 172 -16.72 -1.20 10.69
N ARG A 173 -15.59 -0.71 11.22
CA ARG A 173 -14.44 -0.26 10.41
C ARG A 173 -13.71 -1.42 9.72
N PHE A 174 -13.84 -2.63 10.25
CA PHE A 174 -13.07 -3.80 9.80
C PHE A 174 -13.96 -4.89 9.20
N SER A 175 -13.36 -5.68 8.31
CA SER A 175 -13.99 -6.84 7.69
C SER A 175 -13.14 -8.10 7.89
N LYS A 176 -13.79 -9.27 7.98
CA LYS A 176 -13.13 -10.59 7.88
C LYS A 176 -13.34 -11.24 6.50
N TYR A 177 -13.75 -10.45 5.52
CA TYR A 177 -14.00 -10.84 4.14
C TYR A 177 -13.20 -9.93 3.22
N ALA A 178 -12.44 -10.52 2.30
CA ALA A 178 -11.68 -9.78 1.29
C ALA A 178 -12.00 -10.28 -0.12
N LEU A 179 -12.32 -9.36 -1.03
CA LEU A 179 -12.40 -9.61 -2.45
C LEU A 179 -11.15 -9.04 -3.12
N VAL A 180 -10.41 -9.90 -3.84
CA VAL A 180 -9.23 -9.54 -4.60
C VAL A 180 -9.52 -9.73 -6.08
N VAL A 181 -9.41 -8.65 -6.85
CA VAL A 181 -9.70 -8.66 -8.29
C VAL A 181 -8.39 -8.59 -9.08
N ALA A 182 -8.12 -9.63 -9.87
CA ALA A 182 -6.93 -9.76 -10.69
C ALA A 182 -7.19 -9.35 -12.15
N PRO A 183 -6.24 -8.69 -12.83
CA PRO A 183 -6.37 -8.26 -14.23
C PRO A 183 -6.33 -9.44 -15.23
N GLY A 184 -5.72 -10.56 -14.86
CA GLY A 184 -5.52 -11.71 -15.74
C GLY A 184 -5.39 -13.01 -14.94
N LEU A 185 -5.46 -14.15 -15.62
CA LEU A 185 -5.33 -15.48 -14.98
C LEU A 185 -3.95 -15.68 -14.34
N THR A 186 -2.88 -15.21 -14.99
CA THR A 186 -1.52 -15.31 -14.44
C THR A 186 -1.37 -14.58 -13.10
N VAL A 187 -1.93 -13.37 -12.99
CA VAL A 187 -1.90 -12.61 -11.73
C VAL A 187 -2.80 -13.28 -10.69
N LYS A 188 -3.99 -13.76 -11.10
CA LYS A 188 -4.90 -14.52 -10.22
C LYS A 188 -4.21 -15.74 -9.59
N SER A 189 -3.45 -16.51 -10.37
CA SER A 189 -2.72 -17.68 -9.88
C SER A 189 -1.59 -17.29 -8.90
N ARG A 190 -0.89 -16.18 -9.15
CA ARG A 190 0.15 -15.69 -8.23
C ARG A 190 -0.42 -15.17 -6.92
N LEU A 191 -1.63 -14.62 -6.92
CA LEU A 191 -2.28 -14.09 -5.72
C LEU A 191 -2.81 -15.20 -4.78
N GLN A 192 -2.72 -16.48 -5.15
CA GLN A 192 -3.14 -17.59 -4.27
C GLN A 192 -2.37 -17.62 -2.93
N VAL A 193 -1.18 -17.02 -2.88
CA VAL A 193 -0.39 -16.81 -1.65
C VAL A 193 -1.10 -15.93 -0.61
N LEU A 194 -2.18 -15.23 -0.99
CA LEU A 194 -3.01 -14.47 -0.05
C LEU A 194 -3.96 -15.36 0.76
N TYR A 195 -4.19 -16.61 0.39
CA TYR A 195 -4.99 -17.54 1.17
C TYR A 195 -4.20 -18.02 2.41
N PRO A 196 -4.70 -17.83 3.65
CA PRO A 196 -4.02 -18.30 4.87
C PRO A 196 -3.84 -19.82 4.97
N THR A 197 -4.58 -20.57 4.15
CA THR A 197 -4.50 -22.04 4.06
C THR A 197 -3.55 -22.52 2.95
N ASN A 198 -2.98 -21.61 2.15
CA ASN A 198 -1.97 -21.97 1.16
C ASN A 198 -0.67 -22.32 1.89
N GLU A 199 0.00 -23.39 1.47
CA GLU A 199 1.29 -23.81 2.04
C GLU A 199 2.37 -22.72 1.91
N ASN A 200 2.32 -21.94 0.81
CA ASN A 200 3.24 -20.84 0.55
C ASN A 200 2.58 -19.48 0.81
N ASN A 201 1.77 -19.38 1.86
CA ASN A 201 1.07 -18.13 2.17
C ASN A 201 2.05 -17.04 2.61
N TYR A 202 1.76 -15.79 2.22
CA TYR A 202 2.63 -14.66 2.54
C TYR A 202 2.61 -14.28 4.03
N TYR A 203 1.61 -14.72 4.79
CA TYR A 203 1.55 -14.41 6.21
C TYR A 203 2.66 -15.10 7.00
N GLU A 204 2.94 -16.36 6.67
CA GLU A 204 4.04 -17.13 7.24
C GLU A 204 5.36 -16.82 6.51
N GLU A 205 5.39 -16.81 5.17
CA GLU A 205 6.63 -16.60 4.39
C GLU A 205 7.34 -15.27 4.71
N PHE A 206 6.58 -14.21 4.96
CA PHE A 206 7.11 -12.88 5.32
C PHE A 206 6.91 -12.56 6.80
N ASN A 207 6.48 -13.54 7.60
CA ASN A 207 6.19 -13.37 9.03
C ASN A 207 5.31 -12.12 9.27
N ILE A 208 4.24 -11.93 8.49
CA ILE A 208 3.36 -10.76 8.58
C ILE A 208 2.49 -10.83 9.82
N VAL A 209 2.14 -12.04 10.27
CA VAL A 209 1.23 -12.26 11.40
C VAL A 209 1.96 -13.02 12.50
N PRO A 210 1.94 -12.53 13.76
CA PRO A 210 2.47 -13.28 14.89
C PRO A 210 1.84 -14.68 14.95
N ALA A 211 2.65 -15.72 15.20
CA ALA A 211 2.18 -17.12 15.17
C ALA A 211 0.88 -17.35 15.98
N SER A 212 0.79 -16.75 17.17
CA SER A 212 -0.41 -16.81 18.04
C SER A 212 -1.70 -16.22 17.46
N LEU A 213 -1.64 -15.50 16.35
CA LEU A 213 -2.78 -14.87 15.68
C LEU A 213 -3.16 -15.57 14.37
N MET A 214 -2.40 -16.57 13.92
CA MET A 214 -2.67 -17.27 12.66
C MET A 214 -4.01 -17.99 12.66
N ASP A 215 -4.42 -18.60 13.77
CA ASP A 215 -5.73 -19.26 13.85
C ASP A 215 -6.89 -18.26 13.74
N LYS A 216 -6.72 -17.05 14.29
CA LYS A 216 -7.70 -15.97 14.12
C LYS A 216 -7.75 -15.49 12.67
N LEU A 217 -6.61 -15.38 12.00
CA LEU A 217 -6.55 -15.00 10.59
C LEU A 217 -7.34 -15.98 9.71
N ARG A 218 -7.24 -17.28 9.99
CA ARG A 218 -7.94 -18.36 9.27
C ARG A 218 -9.46 -18.32 9.41
N LEU A 219 -10.01 -17.55 10.36
CA LEU A 219 -11.46 -17.36 10.50
C LEU A 219 -12.06 -16.38 9.48
N GLY A 220 -11.22 -15.66 8.72
CA GLY A 220 -11.67 -14.82 7.61
C GLY A 220 -11.78 -15.58 6.29
N LYS A 221 -12.40 -14.95 5.28
CA LYS A 221 -12.57 -15.53 3.94
C LYS A 221 -12.04 -14.60 2.86
N ILE A 222 -11.34 -15.18 1.89
CA ILE A 222 -10.78 -14.45 0.76
C ILE A 222 -11.37 -15.02 -0.53
N ALA A 223 -11.78 -14.15 -1.44
CA ALA A 223 -12.21 -14.52 -2.79
C ALA A 223 -11.28 -13.82 -3.79
N ILE A 224 -10.59 -14.60 -4.63
CA ILE A 224 -9.72 -14.07 -5.68
C ILE A 224 -10.37 -14.32 -7.03
N HIS A 225 -10.82 -13.25 -7.68
CA HIS A 225 -11.53 -13.30 -8.97
C HIS A 225 -10.70 -12.66 -10.08
N ASN A 226 -10.97 -13.07 -11.32
CA ASN A 226 -10.49 -12.32 -12.48
C ASN A 226 -11.54 -11.26 -12.81
N TRP A 227 -11.13 -10.05 -13.21
CA TRP A 227 -12.09 -8.96 -13.45
C TRP A 227 -13.16 -9.32 -14.50
N HIS A 228 -12.86 -10.15 -15.50
CA HIS A 228 -13.84 -10.59 -16.49
C HIS A 228 -15.01 -11.36 -15.86
N THR A 229 -14.83 -12.01 -14.71
CA THR A 229 -15.93 -12.71 -14.01
C THR A 229 -16.87 -11.76 -13.28
N LEU A 230 -16.52 -10.47 -13.19
CA LEU A 230 -17.32 -9.40 -12.59
C LEU A 230 -17.95 -8.49 -13.65
N ALA A 231 -17.66 -8.72 -14.93
CA ALA A 231 -18.34 -8.02 -16.00
C ALA A 231 -19.83 -8.37 -15.96
N TRP A 232 -20.69 -7.39 -16.25
CA TRP A 232 -22.12 -7.60 -16.34
C TRP A 232 -22.40 -8.76 -17.30
N ASP A 233 -23.01 -9.81 -16.76
CA ASP A 233 -23.57 -10.87 -17.57
C ASP A 233 -24.81 -10.32 -18.28
N THR A 234 -25.04 -10.75 -19.52
CA THR A 234 -26.34 -10.56 -20.16
C THR A 234 -27.41 -11.24 -19.30
N GLN A 235 -28.65 -10.74 -19.32
CA GLN A 235 -29.74 -11.31 -18.52
C GLN A 235 -29.84 -12.84 -18.71
N ASP A 236 -29.69 -13.33 -19.95
CA ASP A 236 -29.65 -14.76 -20.28
C ASP A 236 -28.58 -15.56 -19.52
N LYS A 237 -27.40 -14.97 -19.28
CA LYS A 237 -26.31 -15.61 -18.53
C LYS A 237 -26.57 -15.60 -17.03
N ILE A 238 -27.24 -14.57 -16.51
CA ILE A 238 -27.67 -14.52 -15.11
C ILE A 238 -28.72 -15.60 -14.87
N ASP A 239 -29.73 -15.69 -15.74
CA ASP A 239 -30.81 -16.69 -15.65
C ASP A 239 -30.23 -18.12 -15.73
N THR A 240 -29.27 -18.35 -16.64
CA THR A 240 -28.55 -19.64 -16.74
C THR A 240 -27.74 -19.98 -15.48
N LYS A 241 -27.18 -18.98 -14.77
CA LYS A 241 -26.45 -19.20 -13.52
C LYS A 241 -27.38 -19.55 -12.37
N ILE A 242 -28.55 -18.90 -12.31
CA ILE A 242 -29.61 -19.19 -11.34
C ILE A 242 -30.15 -20.62 -11.56
N GLU A 243 -30.43 -21.02 -12.81
CA GLU A 243 -30.85 -22.40 -13.13
C GLU A 243 -29.81 -23.46 -12.74
N LYS A 244 -28.51 -23.09 -12.77
CA LYS A 244 -27.39 -23.97 -12.40
C LYS A 244 -27.04 -23.94 -10.91
N GLY A 245 -27.77 -23.18 -10.09
CA GLY A 245 -27.59 -23.12 -8.64
C GLY A 245 -26.32 -22.42 -8.17
N TYR A 246 -25.82 -21.44 -8.95
CA TYR A 246 -24.71 -20.57 -8.55
C TYR A 246 -25.18 -19.33 -7.79
#